data_AF-A0A7W1HPF0-F1
#
_entry.id   AF-A0A7W1HPF0-F1
#
_cell.length_a   1.000
_cell.length_b   1.000
_cell.length_c   1.000
_cell.angle_alpha   90.00
_cell.angle_beta   90.00
_cell.angle_gamma   90.00
#
_symmetry.space_group_name_H-M   'P 1'
#
loop_
_entity.id
_entity.type
_entity.pdbx_description
1 polymer ?
#
loop_
_entity_poly.entity_id
_entity_poly.type
_entity_poly.pdbx_seq_one_letter_code
_entity_poly.pdbx_strand_id
1 'polypeptide(L)'
;STTNQDRKEIVRQVIERIVIDAEGRSERVQVRIEWAGGTSTESIMIRPVAKLEHLSYYPKLCERVRSLAAQGMSAAAIARGLNEEGYRPPKRREGFDRQSAQDLIHRLGLSRQRLRSEGREDLDRYEWWLGELACELGMPEATLYGWLRRGRLQARQQEEKVPHRWIVWADEAELGRLKRLRARPVGEYLRRLWVGGSTTPPEDHPSETHHEERR
;
A
#
# COMPACT_ATOMS: atom_id res chain seq x y z
N SER A 1 -44.00 11.67 37.31
CA SER A 1 -43.24 11.72 36.04
C SER A 1 -42.59 10.36 35.85
N THR A 2 -42.82 9.67 34.74
CA THR A 2 -42.33 8.30 34.51
C THR A 2 -40.86 8.33 34.10
N THR A 3 -39.99 7.65 34.84
CA THR A 3 -38.55 7.64 34.57
C THR A 3 -38.20 6.71 33.40
N ASN A 4 -36.99 6.84 32.84
CA ASN A 4 -36.48 5.92 31.81
C ASN A 4 -36.35 4.48 32.33
N GLN A 5 -36.22 4.29 33.64
CA GLN A 5 -36.20 2.97 34.27
C GLN A 5 -37.59 2.34 34.26
N ASP A 6 -38.60 3.11 34.67
CA ASP A 6 -40.01 2.65 34.67
C ASP A 6 -40.48 2.31 33.26
N ARG A 7 -40.10 3.13 32.26
CA ARG A 7 -40.40 2.85 30.84
C ARG A 7 -39.80 1.53 30.36
N LYS A 8 -38.56 1.22 30.77
CA LYS A 8 -37.90 -0.06 30.43
C LYS A 8 -38.56 -1.25 31.13
N GLU A 9 -39.01 -1.08 32.37
CA GLU A 9 -39.76 -2.13 33.07
C GLU A 9 -41.09 -2.44 32.39
N ILE A 10 -41.87 -1.41 32.03
CA ILE A 10 -43.12 -1.58 31.29
C ILE A 10 -42.88 -2.32 29.97
N VAL A 11 -41.85 -1.91 29.20
CA VAL A 11 -41.51 -2.56 27.93
C VAL A 11 -41.13 -4.04 28.12
N ARG A 12 -40.39 -4.40 29.18
CA ARG A 12 -40.04 -5.80 29.44
C ARG A 12 -41.26 -6.69 29.71
N GLN A 13 -42.32 -6.15 30.31
CA GLN A 13 -43.53 -6.91 30.63
C GLN A 13 -44.38 -7.25 29.40
N VAL A 14 -44.22 -6.50 28.30
CA VAL A 14 -45.03 -6.67 27.08
C VAL A 14 -44.27 -7.38 25.95
N ILE A 15 -42.98 -7.69 26.14
CA ILE A 15 -42.19 -8.47 25.19
C ILE A 15 -42.49 -9.96 25.41
N GLU A 16 -42.95 -10.62 24.37
CA GLU A 16 -43.20 -12.06 24.37
C GLU A 16 -41.94 -12.83 23.92
N ARG A 17 -41.32 -12.39 22.83
CA ARG A 17 -40.11 -13.01 22.29
C ARG A 17 -39.23 -12.00 21.58
N ILE A 18 -37.93 -12.20 21.67
CA ILE A 18 -36.94 -11.48 20.85
C ILE A 18 -36.23 -12.52 19.98
N VAL A 19 -36.34 -12.37 18.66
CA VAL A 19 -35.61 -13.17 17.68
C VAL A 19 -34.46 -12.32 17.15
N ILE A 20 -33.26 -12.89 17.20
CA ILE A 20 -32.03 -12.25 16.72
C ILE A 20 -31.51 -13.12 15.59
N ASP A 21 -31.50 -12.56 14.38
CA ASP A 21 -30.95 -13.22 13.20
C ASP A 21 -29.73 -12.44 12.69
N ALA A 22 -28.59 -13.11 12.58
CA ALA A 22 -27.38 -12.50 12.07
C ALA A 22 -27.25 -12.82 10.58
N GLU A 23 -27.08 -11.79 9.73
CA GLU A 23 -26.81 -11.99 8.30
C GLU A 23 -25.40 -12.58 8.11
N GLY A 24 -25.29 -13.90 8.25
CA GLY A 24 -24.05 -14.64 8.18
C GLY A 24 -22.95 -14.08 9.08
N ARG A 25 -21.83 -13.65 8.48
CA ARG A 25 -20.68 -13.05 9.17
C ARG A 25 -20.71 -11.53 9.22
N SER A 26 -21.75 -10.89 8.68
CA SER A 26 -21.80 -9.44 8.53
C SER A 26 -22.02 -8.70 9.84
N GLU A 27 -21.86 -7.38 9.78
CA GLU A 27 -22.19 -6.45 10.86
C GLU A 27 -23.69 -6.31 11.09
N ARG A 28 -24.54 -6.79 10.18
CA ARG A 28 -25.99 -6.63 10.26
C ARG A 28 -26.62 -7.78 11.04
N VAL A 29 -27.46 -7.38 12.00
CA VAL A 29 -28.26 -8.29 12.81
C VAL A 29 -29.69 -7.80 12.75
N GLN A 30 -30.59 -8.60 12.18
CA GLN A 30 -32.01 -8.35 12.22
C GLN A 30 -32.52 -8.74 13.61
N VAL A 31 -33.21 -7.80 14.25
CA VAL A 31 -33.88 -8.01 15.54
C VAL A 31 -35.38 -7.90 15.28
N ARG A 32 -36.11 -8.95 15.63
CA ARG A 32 -37.57 -8.95 15.65
C ARG A 32 -38.04 -9.08 17.08
N ILE A 33 -38.84 -8.12 17.54
CA ILE A 33 -39.53 -8.18 18.82
C ILE A 33 -40.97 -8.60 18.54
N GLU A 34 -41.38 -9.71 19.13
CA GLU A 34 -42.76 -10.17 19.15
C GLU A 34 -43.38 -9.70 20.47
N TRP A 35 -44.49 -8.98 20.38
CA TRP A 35 -45.20 -8.41 21.53
C TRP A 35 -46.34 -9.33 21.93
N ALA A 36 -46.66 -9.38 23.22
CA ALA A 36 -47.75 -10.19 23.76
C ALA A 36 -49.15 -9.89 23.15
N GLY A 37 -49.27 -8.80 22.38
CA GLY A 37 -50.46 -8.44 21.61
C GLY A 37 -50.51 -9.01 20.19
N GLY A 38 -49.60 -9.91 19.81
CA GLY A 38 -49.54 -10.55 18.48
C GLY A 38 -48.95 -9.68 17.37
N THR A 39 -48.45 -8.49 17.69
CA THR A 39 -47.74 -7.62 16.74
C THR A 39 -46.23 -7.89 16.80
N SER A 40 -45.50 -7.51 15.74
CA SER A 40 -44.05 -7.57 15.72
C SER A 40 -43.42 -6.26 15.26
N THR A 41 -42.21 -6.00 15.73
CA THR A 41 -41.39 -4.85 15.31
C THR A 41 -40.03 -5.35 14.88
N GLU A 42 -39.60 -4.96 13.68
CA GLU A 42 -38.32 -5.32 13.11
C GLU A 42 -37.36 -4.13 13.09
N SER A 43 -36.09 -4.40 13.36
CA SER A 43 -35.02 -3.40 13.30
C SER A 43 -33.70 -4.05 12.91
N ILE A 44 -32.80 -3.27 12.32
CA ILE A 44 -31.44 -3.71 11.98
C ILE A 44 -30.47 -3.08 12.96
N MET A 45 -29.70 -3.92 13.65
CA MET A 45 -28.63 -3.51 14.54
C MET A 45 -27.26 -3.79 13.89
N ILE A 46 -26.29 -2.93 14.21
CA ILE A 46 -24.89 -3.09 13.76
C ILE A 46 -24.06 -3.71 14.89
N ARG A 47 -23.55 -4.93 14.69
CA ARG A 47 -22.58 -5.59 15.56
C ARG A 47 -21.14 -5.34 15.08
N PRO A 48 -20.15 -5.24 15.97
CA PRO A 48 -18.75 -5.23 15.55
C PRO A 48 -18.36 -6.54 14.85
N VAL A 49 -17.58 -6.47 13.77
CA VAL A 49 -17.02 -7.65 13.09
C VAL A 49 -15.50 -7.62 13.11
N ALA A 50 -14.88 -8.80 13.12
CA ALA A 50 -13.42 -8.91 13.26
C ALA A 50 -12.65 -8.54 11.98
N LYS A 51 -13.26 -8.70 10.80
CA LYS A 51 -12.63 -8.54 9.48
C LYS A 51 -13.36 -7.52 8.61
N LEU A 52 -12.60 -6.77 7.81
CA LEU A 52 -13.11 -5.80 6.84
C LEU A 52 -13.98 -6.46 5.77
N GLU A 53 -13.60 -7.67 5.34
CA GLU A 53 -14.30 -8.48 4.34
C GLU A 53 -15.73 -8.89 4.75
N HIS A 54 -16.02 -8.84 6.05
CA HIS A 54 -17.34 -9.17 6.56
C HIS A 54 -18.29 -7.96 6.51
N LEU A 55 -17.79 -6.75 6.22
CA LEU A 55 -18.65 -5.58 6.10
C LEU A 55 -19.54 -5.71 4.86
N SER A 56 -20.83 -5.48 5.01
CA SER A 56 -21.80 -5.52 3.90
C SER A 56 -21.45 -4.57 2.75
N TYR A 57 -20.73 -3.49 3.04
CA TYR A 57 -20.26 -2.48 2.08
C TYR A 57 -18.80 -2.66 1.65
N TYR A 58 -18.14 -3.76 2.02
CA TYR A 58 -16.73 -4.00 1.69
C TYR A 58 -16.41 -3.91 0.18
N PRO A 59 -17.24 -4.46 -0.74
CA PRO A 59 -16.99 -4.30 -2.18
C PRO A 59 -16.98 -2.84 -2.64
N LYS A 60 -17.95 -2.05 -2.19
CA LYS A 60 -18.06 -0.60 -2.51
C LYS A 60 -16.88 0.18 -1.95
N LEU A 61 -16.45 -0.14 -0.73
CA LEU A 61 -15.25 0.44 -0.14
C LEU A 61 -14.00 0.14 -1.00
N CYS A 62 -13.85 -1.09 -1.49
CA CYS A 62 -12.72 -1.46 -2.34
C CYS A 62 -12.72 -0.66 -3.66
N GLU A 63 -13.86 -0.55 -4.31
CA GLU A 63 -14.02 0.27 -5.53
C GLU A 63 -13.69 1.73 -5.27
N ARG A 64 -14.15 2.28 -4.15
CA ARG A 64 -13.88 3.67 -3.81
C ARG A 64 -12.39 3.93 -3.57
N VAL A 65 -11.72 3.05 -2.84
CA VAL A 65 -10.27 3.12 -2.62
C VAL A 65 -9.50 3.03 -3.94
N ARG A 66 -9.92 2.15 -4.87
CA ARG A 66 -9.33 2.06 -6.21
C ARG A 66 -9.49 3.38 -6.98
N SER A 67 -10.68 3.98 -6.95
CA SER A 67 -10.95 5.26 -7.60
C SER A 67 -10.08 6.39 -7.04
N LEU A 68 -9.97 6.52 -5.72
CA LEU A 68 -9.16 7.56 -5.08
C LEU A 68 -7.66 7.33 -5.31
N ALA A 69 -7.21 6.07 -5.30
CA ALA A 69 -5.83 5.72 -5.62
C ALA A 69 -5.47 6.01 -7.09
N ALA A 70 -6.40 5.78 -8.02
CA ALA A 70 -6.21 6.11 -9.44
C ALA A 70 -6.05 7.62 -9.68
N GLN A 71 -6.58 8.47 -8.80
CA GLN A 71 -6.39 9.93 -8.81
C GLN A 71 -5.05 10.36 -8.19
N GLY A 72 -4.16 9.44 -7.83
CA GLY A 72 -2.86 9.75 -7.22
C GLY A 72 -2.95 10.22 -5.76
N MET A 73 -4.11 10.10 -5.11
CA MET A 73 -4.28 10.57 -3.74
C MET A 73 -3.40 9.82 -2.74
N SER A 74 -2.78 10.52 -1.79
CA SER A 74 -1.99 9.90 -0.72
C SER A 74 -2.86 9.04 0.21
N ALA A 75 -2.27 8.08 0.93
CA ALA A 75 -3.01 7.26 1.89
C ALA A 75 -3.73 8.09 2.96
N ALA A 76 -3.16 9.22 3.38
CA ALA A 76 -3.79 10.15 4.30
C ALA A 76 -4.99 10.88 3.66
N ALA A 77 -4.88 11.29 2.39
CA ALA A 77 -5.99 11.90 1.66
C ALA A 77 -7.12 10.90 1.40
N ILE A 78 -6.78 9.66 1.05
CA ILE A 78 -7.75 8.57 0.91
C ILE A 78 -8.49 8.33 2.22
N ALA A 79 -7.79 8.25 3.36
CA ALA A 79 -8.43 8.09 4.66
C ALA A 79 -9.43 9.21 4.97
N ARG A 80 -9.08 10.47 4.68
CA ARG A 80 -10.00 11.61 4.85
C ARG A 80 -11.23 11.49 3.95
N GLY A 81 -11.06 11.24 2.65
CA GLY A 81 -12.18 11.08 1.72
C GLY A 81 -13.12 9.95 2.13
N LEU A 82 -12.58 8.81 2.58
CA LEU A 82 -13.39 7.71 3.12
C LEU A 82 -14.21 8.13 4.34
N ASN A 83 -13.62 8.91 5.25
CA ASN A 83 -14.31 9.38 6.46
C ASN A 83 -15.41 10.40 6.16
N GLU A 84 -15.15 11.33 5.23
CA GLU A 84 -16.10 12.32 4.72
C GLU A 84 -17.29 11.67 4.03
N GLU A 85 -17.06 10.57 3.30
CA GLU A 85 -18.09 9.75 2.65
C GLU A 85 -18.82 8.80 3.62
N GLY A 86 -18.45 8.80 4.91
CA GLY A 86 -19.13 8.02 5.94
C GLY A 86 -18.70 6.56 6.06
N TYR A 87 -17.64 6.13 5.37
CA TYR A 87 -17.08 4.79 5.57
C TYR A 87 -16.49 4.65 6.97
N ARG A 88 -16.64 3.46 7.57
CA ARG A 88 -16.13 3.17 8.90
C ARG A 88 -15.35 1.85 8.93
N PRO A 89 -14.34 1.72 9.81
CA PRO A 89 -13.69 0.44 10.03
C PRO A 89 -14.62 -0.56 10.77
N PRO A 90 -14.34 -1.87 10.67
CA PRO A 90 -15.15 -2.93 11.28
C PRO A 90 -15.00 -3.04 12.81
N LYS A 91 -13.89 -2.54 13.36
CA LYS A 91 -13.64 -2.39 14.80
C LYS A 91 -14.03 -0.98 15.23
N ARG A 92 -14.42 -0.78 16.51
CA ARG A 92 -14.87 0.47 17.17
C ARG A 92 -13.87 1.65 17.10
N ARG A 93 -13.38 1.99 15.93
CA ARG A 93 -12.62 3.21 15.63
C ARG A 93 -13.57 4.14 14.90
N GLU A 94 -13.49 5.42 15.23
CA GLU A 94 -14.39 6.44 14.68
C GLU A 94 -14.21 6.66 13.17
N GLY A 95 -13.09 6.23 12.58
CA GLY A 95 -12.82 6.36 11.15
C GLY A 95 -11.55 5.65 10.69
N PHE A 96 -11.29 5.73 9.40
CA PHE A 96 -10.03 5.33 8.77
C PHE A 96 -8.92 6.32 9.14
N ASP A 97 -7.78 5.77 9.55
CA ASP A 97 -6.53 6.50 9.71
C ASP A 97 -5.61 6.23 8.51
N ARG A 98 -4.48 6.95 8.45
CA ARG A 98 -3.48 6.78 7.38
C ARG A 98 -3.00 5.33 7.26
N GLN A 99 -2.79 4.64 8.38
CA GLN A 99 -2.21 3.30 8.38
C GLN A 99 -3.22 2.27 7.87
N SER A 100 -4.47 2.34 8.29
CA SER A 100 -5.54 1.46 7.82
C SER A 100 -5.85 1.69 6.34
N ALA A 101 -5.78 2.94 5.85
CA ALA A 101 -5.85 3.22 4.42
C ALA A 101 -4.64 2.63 3.67
N GLN A 102 -3.41 2.78 4.21
CA GLN A 102 -2.19 2.19 3.66
C GLN A 102 -2.30 0.65 3.55
N ASP A 103 -2.75 -0.01 4.62
CA ASP A 103 -2.96 -1.45 4.67
C ASP A 103 -3.98 -1.90 3.62
N LEU A 104 -5.06 -1.13 3.43
CA LEU A 104 -6.10 -1.41 2.43
C LEU A 104 -5.56 -1.25 1.00
N ILE A 105 -4.77 -0.21 0.73
CA ILE A 105 -4.08 0.01 -0.55
C ILE A 105 -3.14 -1.17 -0.85
N HIS A 106 -2.37 -1.63 0.14
CA HIS A 106 -1.47 -2.78 0.00
C HIS A 106 -2.25 -4.07 -0.29
N ARG A 107 -3.32 -4.34 0.45
CA ARG A 107 -4.19 -5.51 0.25
C ARG A 107 -4.82 -5.53 -1.14
N LEU A 108 -5.15 -4.37 -1.68
CA LEU A 108 -5.70 -4.23 -3.03
C LEU A 108 -4.64 -4.25 -4.14
N GLY A 109 -3.35 -4.36 -3.80
CA GLY A 109 -2.25 -4.38 -4.77
C GLY A 109 -1.95 -3.02 -5.43
N LEU A 110 -2.56 -1.94 -4.94
CA LEU A 110 -2.55 -0.63 -5.58
C LEU A 110 -1.23 0.13 -5.43
N SER A 111 -0.38 -0.24 -4.46
CA SER A 111 0.92 0.40 -4.27
C SER A 111 1.84 0.25 -5.47
N ARG A 112 1.82 -0.92 -6.14
CA ARG A 112 2.62 -1.16 -7.35
C ARG A 112 2.07 -0.42 -8.56
N GLN A 113 0.74 -0.29 -8.64
CA GLN A 113 0.08 0.49 -9.69
C GLN A 113 0.40 1.98 -9.52
N ARG A 114 0.37 2.50 -8.29
CA ARG A 114 0.74 3.88 -8.00
C ARG A 114 2.19 4.19 -8.39
N LEU A 115 3.13 3.31 -8.04
CA LEU A 115 4.53 3.45 -8.49
C LEU A 115 4.64 3.48 -10.03
N ARG A 116 3.80 2.70 -10.73
CA ARG A 116 3.74 2.62 -12.20
C ARG A 116 3.05 3.81 -12.89
N SER A 117 2.21 4.54 -12.16
CA SER A 117 1.34 5.59 -12.70
C SER A 117 1.82 7.00 -12.31
N GLU A 118 2.45 7.17 -11.15
CA GLU A 118 2.99 8.46 -10.73
C GLU A 118 4.28 8.79 -11.48
N GLY A 119 4.16 9.52 -12.59
CA GLY A 119 5.28 10.19 -13.25
C GLY A 119 5.74 9.59 -14.56
N ARG A 120 4.90 8.82 -15.27
CA ARG A 120 5.21 8.43 -16.67
C ARG A 120 5.11 9.60 -17.66
N GLU A 121 4.43 10.68 -17.29
CA GLU A 121 4.30 11.87 -18.14
C GLU A 121 5.65 12.57 -18.38
N ASP A 122 6.61 12.40 -17.46
CA ASP A 122 7.95 13.02 -17.51
C ASP A 122 9.07 12.05 -17.99
N LEU A 123 8.71 10.81 -18.37
CA LEU A 123 9.66 9.74 -18.76
C LEU A 123 9.57 9.43 -20.25
N ASP A 124 10.73 9.33 -20.91
CA ASP A 124 10.81 8.79 -22.28
C ASP A 124 10.61 7.27 -22.30
N ARG A 125 10.41 6.68 -23.49
CA ARG A 125 10.05 5.26 -23.73
C ARG A 125 10.92 4.24 -23.00
N TYR A 126 12.20 4.55 -22.80
CA TYR A 126 13.19 3.67 -22.17
C TYR A 126 13.68 4.22 -20.82
N GLU A 127 12.99 5.21 -20.27
CA GLU A 127 13.30 5.78 -18.98
C GLU A 127 12.36 5.21 -17.91
N TRP A 128 12.93 4.95 -16.74
CA TRP A 128 12.25 4.32 -15.62
C TRP A 128 12.54 5.09 -14.35
N TRP A 129 11.55 5.22 -13.46
CA TRP A 129 11.88 5.61 -12.09
C TRP A 129 12.69 4.49 -11.43
N LEU A 130 13.66 4.86 -10.58
CA LEU A 130 14.50 3.89 -9.87
C LEU A 130 13.66 2.82 -9.13
N GLY A 131 12.59 3.23 -8.45
CA GLY A 131 11.68 2.31 -7.75
C GLY A 131 10.89 1.38 -8.68
N GLU A 132 10.44 1.88 -9.84
CA GLU A 132 9.76 1.06 -10.85
C GLU A 132 10.71 0.03 -11.46
N LEU A 133 11.92 0.45 -11.83
CA LEU A 133 12.94 -0.42 -12.38
C LEU A 133 13.36 -1.49 -11.36
N ALA A 134 13.46 -1.14 -10.07
CA ALA A 134 13.73 -2.11 -9.01
C ALA A 134 12.63 -3.16 -8.89
N CYS A 135 11.36 -2.75 -9.00
CA CYS A 135 10.22 -3.67 -9.03
C CYS A 135 10.25 -4.58 -10.25
N GLU A 136 10.54 -4.05 -11.44
CA GLU A 136 10.62 -4.81 -12.69
C GLU A 136 11.79 -5.81 -12.67
N LEU A 137 12.92 -5.40 -12.10
CA LEU A 137 14.07 -6.27 -11.87
C LEU A 137 13.88 -7.20 -10.68
N GLY A 138 12.79 -7.11 -9.92
CA GLY A 138 12.46 -7.97 -8.79
C GLY A 138 13.44 -7.88 -7.62
N MET A 139 13.99 -6.69 -7.33
CA MET A 139 15.01 -6.48 -6.30
C MET A 139 14.71 -5.26 -5.42
N PRO A 140 15.33 -5.14 -4.22
CA PRO A 140 15.18 -3.96 -3.40
C PRO A 140 15.75 -2.70 -4.08
N GLU A 141 15.03 -1.58 -3.95
CA GLU A 141 15.46 -0.28 -4.50
C GLU A 141 16.84 0.15 -3.97
N ALA A 142 17.14 -0.13 -2.69
CA ALA A 142 18.45 0.13 -2.11
C ALA A 142 19.61 -0.58 -2.84
N THR A 143 19.38 -1.80 -3.35
CA THR A 143 20.38 -2.54 -4.12
C THR A 143 20.60 -1.91 -5.49
N LEU A 144 19.53 -1.48 -6.15
CA LEU A 144 19.61 -0.79 -7.44
C LEU A 144 20.24 0.61 -7.29
N TYR A 145 19.91 1.34 -6.22
CA TYR A 145 20.58 2.58 -5.84
C TYR A 145 22.09 2.38 -5.60
N GLY A 146 22.47 1.25 -5.00
CA GLY A 146 23.87 0.84 -4.89
C GLY A 146 24.56 0.63 -6.24
N TRP A 147 23.84 0.20 -7.28
CA TRP A 147 24.38 0.10 -8.65
C TRP A 147 24.48 1.47 -9.32
N LEU A 148 23.51 2.34 -9.09
CA LEU A 148 23.53 3.74 -9.52
C LEU A 148 24.77 4.45 -8.98
N ARG A 149 25.05 4.36 -7.67
CA ARG A 149 26.23 4.97 -7.04
C ARG A 149 27.56 4.42 -7.53
N ARG A 150 27.58 3.19 -8.06
CA ARG A 150 28.79 2.57 -8.65
C ARG A 150 28.92 2.84 -10.15
N GLY A 151 28.10 3.72 -10.72
CA GLY A 151 28.12 4.07 -12.14
C GLY A 151 27.73 2.92 -13.07
N ARG A 152 27.00 1.91 -12.57
CA ARG A 152 26.61 0.73 -13.37
C ARG A 152 25.31 0.93 -14.15
N LEU A 153 24.66 2.07 -13.96
CA LEU A 153 23.39 2.47 -14.56
C LEU A 153 23.58 3.84 -15.20
N GLN A 154 22.94 4.06 -16.35
CA GLN A 154 22.76 5.40 -16.89
C GLN A 154 21.55 6.04 -16.22
N ALA A 155 21.76 7.11 -15.48
CA ALA A 155 20.70 7.77 -14.74
C ALA A 155 20.84 9.29 -14.76
N ARG A 156 19.71 9.98 -14.76
CA ARG A 156 19.59 11.43 -14.56
C ARG A 156 18.71 11.72 -13.35
N GLN A 157 18.92 12.88 -12.73
CA GLN A 157 18.09 13.31 -11.62
C GLN A 157 16.96 14.21 -12.13
N GLN A 158 15.75 14.03 -11.62
CA GLN A 158 14.66 14.97 -11.89
C GLN A 158 14.86 16.22 -11.04
N GLU A 159 15.14 17.35 -11.70
CA GLU A 159 15.40 18.64 -11.04
C GLU A 159 14.10 19.43 -10.79
N GLU A 160 13.05 19.22 -11.60
CA GLU A 160 11.82 20.02 -11.57
C GLU A 160 10.92 19.81 -10.33
N LYS A 161 10.96 18.63 -9.69
CA LYS A 161 10.05 18.28 -8.59
C LYS A 161 10.81 17.76 -7.38
N VAL A 162 10.46 18.28 -6.20
CA VAL A 162 10.96 17.81 -4.91
C VAL A 162 9.95 16.80 -4.31
N PRO A 163 10.39 15.64 -3.79
CA PRO A 163 11.78 15.19 -3.67
C PRO A 163 12.38 14.76 -5.01
N HIS A 164 13.65 15.10 -5.23
CA HIS A 164 14.38 14.73 -6.44
C HIS A 164 14.41 13.21 -6.61
N ARG A 165 13.89 12.74 -7.74
CA ARG A 165 13.82 11.31 -8.07
C ARG A 165 14.89 10.96 -9.11
N TRP A 166 15.40 9.74 -9.03
CA TRP A 166 16.33 9.21 -10.03
C TRP A 166 15.57 8.56 -11.17
N ILE A 167 15.88 8.98 -12.39
CA ILE A 167 15.41 8.42 -13.65
C ILE A 167 16.55 7.59 -14.22
N VAL A 168 16.28 6.34 -14.54
CA VAL A 168 17.25 5.39 -15.07
C VAL A 168 16.86 5.02 -16.49
N TRP A 169 17.81 5.12 -17.42
CA TRP A 169 17.64 4.63 -18.77
C TRP A 169 17.86 3.11 -18.80
N ALA A 170 16.89 2.39 -19.33
CA ALA A 170 16.95 0.95 -19.55
C ALA A 170 16.00 0.55 -20.69
N ASP A 171 16.58 0.33 -21.88
CA ASP A 171 15.88 -0.35 -22.98
C ASP A 171 15.80 -1.87 -22.75
N GLU A 172 15.22 -2.62 -23.70
CA GLU A 172 15.10 -4.07 -23.55
C GLU A 172 16.46 -4.79 -23.45
N ALA A 173 17.48 -4.30 -24.16
CA ALA A 173 18.83 -4.87 -24.12
C ALA A 173 19.50 -4.63 -22.77
N GLU A 174 19.35 -3.42 -22.24
CA GLU A 174 19.86 -3.00 -20.95
C GLU A 174 19.13 -3.69 -19.81
N LEU A 175 17.80 -3.82 -19.88
CA LEU A 175 17.03 -4.67 -18.96
C LEU A 175 17.53 -6.11 -18.96
N GLY A 176 17.83 -6.67 -20.14
CA GLY A 176 18.45 -7.99 -20.27
C GLY A 176 19.83 -8.06 -19.61
N ARG A 177 20.67 -7.03 -19.78
CA ARG A 177 21.98 -6.91 -19.12
C ARG A 177 21.82 -6.84 -17.59
N LEU A 178 20.90 -6.04 -17.08
CA LEU A 178 20.62 -5.85 -15.65
C LEU A 178 20.04 -7.11 -15.01
N LYS A 179 19.13 -7.82 -15.69
CA LYS A 179 18.62 -9.13 -15.25
C LYS A 179 19.74 -10.16 -15.15
N ARG A 180 20.68 -10.21 -16.12
CA ARG A 180 21.87 -11.06 -16.05
C ARG A 180 22.83 -10.66 -14.93
N LEU A 181 23.02 -9.36 -14.70
CA LEU A 181 23.83 -8.85 -13.61
C LEU A 181 23.25 -9.23 -12.24
N ARG A 182 21.93 -9.20 -12.09
CA ARG A 182 21.21 -9.66 -10.88
C ARG A 182 21.31 -11.17 -10.70
N ALA A 183 21.19 -11.93 -11.78
CA ALA A 183 21.24 -13.40 -11.74
C ALA A 183 22.62 -13.93 -11.30
N ARG A 184 23.67 -13.10 -11.33
CA ARG A 184 24.96 -13.45 -10.73
C ARG A 184 24.81 -13.54 -9.21
N PRO A 185 25.10 -14.69 -8.57
CA PRO A 185 24.90 -14.85 -7.14
C PRO A 185 25.72 -13.83 -6.34
N VAL A 186 25.08 -13.14 -5.41
CA VAL A 186 25.78 -12.31 -4.40
C VAL A 186 26.81 -13.16 -3.61
N GLY A 187 26.51 -14.46 -3.47
CA GLY A 187 27.40 -15.46 -2.87
C GLY A 187 28.69 -15.75 -3.65
N GLU A 188 28.82 -15.35 -4.92
CA GLU A 188 30.09 -15.50 -5.66
C GLU A 188 31.12 -14.44 -5.24
N TYR A 189 30.63 -13.23 -4.89
CA TYR A 189 31.44 -12.15 -4.32
C TYR A 189 31.92 -12.50 -2.91
N LEU A 190 31.03 -13.09 -2.10
CA LEU A 190 31.38 -13.60 -0.77
C LEU A 190 32.26 -14.86 -0.86
N ARG A 191 32.04 -15.79 -1.80
CA ARG A 191 32.93 -16.96 -1.99
C ARG A 191 34.35 -16.56 -2.36
N ARG A 192 34.56 -15.56 -3.22
CA ARG A 192 35.93 -15.11 -3.58
C ARG A 192 36.67 -14.46 -2.42
N LEU A 193 35.94 -13.78 -1.52
CA LEU A 193 36.50 -13.23 -0.28
C LEU A 193 36.87 -14.31 0.76
N TRP A 194 36.26 -15.51 0.70
CA TRP A 194 36.47 -16.58 1.68
C TRP A 194 37.28 -17.79 1.17
N VAL A 195 37.38 -17.99 -0.15
CA VAL A 195 38.12 -19.13 -0.78
C VAL A 195 39.51 -18.73 -1.27
N GLY A 196 39.79 -17.43 -1.45
CA GLY A 196 41.11 -16.92 -1.81
C GLY A 196 41.95 -16.58 -0.57
N GLY A 197 42.40 -17.59 0.18
CA GLY A 197 43.46 -17.40 1.16
C GLY A 197 44.71 -16.83 0.48
N SER A 198 45.12 -15.64 0.92
CA SER A 198 46.40 -14.99 0.67
C SER A 198 46.91 -14.95 -0.78
N THR A 199 46.64 -13.85 -1.51
CA THR A 199 47.73 -13.05 -2.11
C THR A 199 47.24 -11.64 -2.47
N THR A 200 48.07 -10.68 -2.09
CA THR A 200 48.12 -9.23 -2.29
C THR A 200 47.21 -8.62 -3.38
N PRO A 201 46.52 -7.48 -3.11
CA PRO A 201 45.93 -6.67 -4.16
C PRO A 201 47.04 -6.05 -5.03
N PRO A 202 46.90 -5.97 -6.37
CA PRO A 202 47.68 -5.02 -7.13
C PRO A 202 47.20 -3.62 -6.74
N GLU A 203 48.10 -2.86 -6.11
CA GLU A 203 47.99 -1.41 -6.03
C GLU A 203 47.98 -0.85 -7.46
N ASP A 204 46.87 -0.22 -7.85
CA ASP A 204 46.86 0.68 -9.00
C ASP A 204 46.20 1.99 -8.56
N HIS A 205 47.07 2.88 -8.07
CA HIS A 205 46.88 4.32 -8.05
C HIS A 205 48.20 4.95 -8.51
N PRO A 206 48.20 6.20 -8.99
CA PRO A 206 47.42 6.80 -10.05
C PRO A 206 48.38 7.31 -11.16
N SER A 207 47.91 7.63 -12.36
CA SER A 207 48.71 8.43 -13.30
C SER A 207 47.97 9.71 -13.64
N GLU A 208 48.48 10.78 -13.05
CA GLU A 208 48.37 12.14 -13.54
C GLU A 208 48.68 12.20 -15.03
N THR A 209 47.84 12.89 -15.79
CA THR A 209 48.33 13.70 -16.91
C THR A 209 47.69 15.08 -16.83
N HIS A 210 48.52 16.02 -16.39
CA HIS A 210 48.49 17.42 -16.77
C HIS A 210 48.28 17.59 -18.29
N HIS A 211 47.39 18.50 -18.67
CA HIS A 211 47.58 19.53 -19.71
C HIS A 211 46.36 20.46 -19.66
N GLU A 212 46.41 21.58 -18.93
CA GLU A 212 47.01 22.88 -19.33
C GLU A 212 46.19 23.62 -20.39
N GLU A 213 45.60 24.73 -19.92
CA GLU A 213 45.10 25.92 -20.60
C GLU A 213 45.47 26.14 -22.07
N ARG A 214 44.49 26.65 -22.83
CA ARG A 214 44.70 27.86 -23.64
C ARG A 214 43.38 28.56 -23.98
N ARG A 215 43.25 29.76 -23.38
CA ARG A 215 42.58 31.00 -23.83
C ARG A 215 41.10 30.98 -24.24
#